data_AF-A0A081BF34-F1
#
_entry.id   AF-A0A081BF34-F1
#
_cell.length_a   1.000
_cell.length_b   1.000
_cell.length_c   1.000
_cell.angle_alpha   90.00
_cell.angle_beta   90.00
_cell.angle_gamma   90.00
#
_symmetry.space_group_name_H-M   'P 1'
#
loop_
_entity.id
_entity.type
_entity.pdbx_description
1 polymer ?
#
loop_
_entity_poly.entity_id
_entity_poly.type
_entity_poly.pdbx_seq_one_letter_code
_entity_poly.pdbx_strand_id
1 'polypeptide(L)'
;MADLRHLRGSWTEVHPEAHSATRSWWDDYRRGRYVKDREAASFARHFRVRAMTAAGEISTTSVPGQSRELVLKNISWGKSIGHAFRLIEYLSRDGAFNVTDPNDPNMINGVQAHLRVKEEWGLLPDAQNLKPEFQDKPSSYWLQVPEKDRLQSRQFLHSVVSLPPSLNLPDRSPLSSSQPDAAAAGFALSSAARSVFTDAGHDFLMFPHRDKGHLHFHFIIQAKSRTTGRQLHLQRSQTQALRQEFAQSLRRVGIDVIATERRDRVPELTQSPIDKAIHQTIQRGDASWFQRQQALQEGKYQLGTFARKAPGWHASFGLEYEKRVAFDPLQKGTAGPSPQSPAQRGSAARRLAERLGLAARSQPQEPVAAPLSSFLKDLPPEGADHLAKKAIGLYRAPEKALRSFAAMYQENPKMAVWALNRRPLAFGDLKAGWEAPDLTRRELNPAPAWFEAVKEALPAFNTLSATEKQIAQVQAAEATEQRQNNLATRAAERLQLRHNAASAHLLGLAERVREEWGRDPRAASYAAQIEARAIGLPDDTPDLNRMVAAARAALRHEAEQASRTPDANRAIQARLAQDRPNDKDRER
;
A
#
# COMPACT_ATOMS: atom_id res chain seq x y z
N MET A 1 -58.09 -19.99 6.97
CA MET A 1 -58.72 -18.69 7.29
C MET A 1 -59.11 -18.69 8.77
N ALA A 2 -58.25 -18.13 9.62
CA ALA A 2 -58.58 -17.75 10.99
C ALA A 2 -57.77 -16.48 11.33
N ASP A 3 -58.41 -15.61 12.11
CA ASP A 3 -58.30 -14.16 12.14
C ASP A 3 -57.12 -13.65 12.99
N LEU A 4 -56.27 -12.77 12.44
CA LEU A 4 -55.14 -12.11 13.13
C LEU A 4 -55.36 -10.58 13.23
N ARG A 5 -56.56 -10.15 13.66
CA ARG A 5 -56.89 -8.72 13.81
C ARG A 5 -56.67 -8.13 15.21
N HIS A 6 -56.25 -8.91 16.21
CA HIS A 6 -56.18 -8.42 17.60
C HIS A 6 -54.80 -8.00 18.14
N LEU A 7 -53.76 -7.88 17.31
CA LEU A 7 -52.42 -7.45 17.77
C LEU A 7 -51.99 -6.05 17.28
N ARG A 8 -52.93 -5.12 17.09
CA ARG A 8 -52.63 -3.76 16.57
C ARG A 8 -53.02 -2.61 17.49
N GLY A 9 -53.20 -2.86 18.79
CA GLY A 9 -53.87 -1.92 19.70
C GLY A 9 -53.02 -1.04 20.61
N SER A 10 -51.76 -1.34 20.93
CA SER A 10 -51.14 -0.75 22.15
C SER A 10 -49.95 0.21 21.96
N TRP A 11 -49.73 0.75 20.75
CA TRP A 11 -48.58 1.64 20.51
C TRP A 11 -48.94 3.05 20.01
N THR A 12 -50.15 3.26 19.51
CA THR A 12 -50.57 4.54 18.90
C THR A 12 -51.04 5.60 19.90
N GLU A 13 -51.25 5.25 21.17
CA GLU A 13 -51.84 6.17 22.16
C GLU A 13 -50.83 7.08 22.85
N VAL A 14 -49.53 6.77 22.82
CA VAL A 14 -48.56 7.50 23.66
C VAL A 14 -47.93 8.71 22.95
N HIS A 15 -47.81 8.72 21.61
CA HIS A 15 -47.22 9.86 20.86
C HIS A 15 -47.76 9.99 19.41
N PRO A 16 -48.96 10.55 19.20
CA PRO A 16 -49.58 10.67 17.87
C PRO A 16 -48.81 11.60 16.92
N GLU A 17 -48.09 12.61 17.42
CA GLU A 17 -47.31 13.54 16.61
C GLU A 17 -46.01 12.92 16.06
N ALA A 18 -45.39 11.99 16.80
CA ALA A 18 -44.18 11.29 16.34
C ALA A 18 -44.45 10.32 15.19
N HIS A 19 -45.69 9.84 15.08
CA HIS A 19 -46.12 8.84 14.10
C HIS A 19 -46.60 9.47 12.77
N SER A 20 -47.04 10.73 12.77
CA SER A 20 -47.45 11.45 11.54
C SER A 20 -46.25 12.01 10.77
N ALA A 21 -45.25 12.57 11.47
CA ALA A 21 -44.05 13.15 10.86
C ALA A 21 -43.14 12.10 10.21
N THR A 22 -42.99 10.92 10.82
CA THR A 22 -42.19 9.81 10.25
C THR A 22 -42.89 9.11 9.08
N ARG A 23 -44.24 9.02 9.06
CA ARG A 23 -45.00 8.49 7.91
C ARG A 23 -44.96 9.42 6.71
N SER A 24 -45.20 10.71 6.91
CA SER A 24 -45.20 11.70 5.83
C SER A 24 -43.86 11.75 5.08
N TRP A 25 -42.74 11.58 5.80
CA TRP A 25 -41.40 11.59 5.21
C TRP A 25 -41.04 10.28 4.49
N TRP A 26 -41.40 9.12 5.04
CA TRP A 26 -41.24 7.83 4.36
C TRP A 26 -42.03 7.77 3.05
N ASP A 27 -43.21 8.38 3.03
CA ASP A 27 -44.03 8.47 1.82
C ASP A 27 -43.50 9.50 0.80
N ASP A 28 -42.71 10.49 1.22
CA ASP A 28 -42.05 11.43 0.30
C ASP A 28 -40.77 10.85 -0.31
N TYR A 29 -40.03 10.06 0.47
CA TYR A 29 -38.90 9.26 0.01
C TYR A 29 -39.34 8.15 -0.97
N ARG A 30 -40.45 7.43 -0.68
CA ARG A 30 -41.07 6.49 -1.63
C ARG A 30 -41.53 7.15 -2.93
N ARG A 31 -41.88 8.44 -2.89
CA ARG A 31 -42.36 9.20 -4.05
C ARG A 31 -41.24 9.85 -4.88
N GLY A 32 -39.97 9.56 -4.61
CA GLY A 32 -38.84 9.96 -5.46
C GLY A 32 -38.64 11.48 -5.57
N ARG A 33 -39.13 12.27 -4.61
CA ARG A 33 -38.95 13.72 -4.62
C ARG A 33 -37.53 14.06 -4.16
N TYR A 34 -36.74 14.62 -5.07
CA TYR A 34 -35.35 15.03 -4.82
C TYR A 34 -35.26 15.99 -3.63
N VAL A 35 -34.56 15.54 -2.58
CA VAL A 35 -34.23 16.34 -1.40
C VAL A 35 -32.97 17.16 -1.74
N LYS A 36 -33.11 18.48 -1.87
CA LYS A 36 -31.97 19.39 -2.13
C LYS A 36 -31.00 19.38 -0.93
N ASP A 37 -29.72 19.68 -1.15
CA ASP A 37 -28.65 19.70 -0.10
C ASP A 37 -29.01 20.46 1.19
N ARG A 38 -29.89 21.47 1.08
CA ARG A 38 -30.37 22.27 2.22
C ARG A 38 -31.27 21.48 3.19
N GLU A 39 -31.99 20.47 2.69
CA GLU A 39 -32.87 19.59 3.47
C GLU A 39 -32.10 18.41 4.07
N ALA A 40 -31.04 17.91 3.42
CA ALA A 40 -30.10 16.96 4.03
C ALA A 40 -29.39 17.58 5.26
N ALA A 41 -29.04 18.88 5.19
CA ALA A 41 -28.55 19.64 6.35
C ALA A 41 -29.63 19.90 7.42
N SER A 42 -30.91 19.91 7.05
CA SER A 42 -32.03 20.00 8.00
C SER A 42 -32.26 18.64 8.68
N PHE A 43 -32.17 17.54 7.94
CA PHE A 43 -32.21 16.16 8.44
C PHE A 43 -31.07 15.86 9.43
N ALA A 44 -29.84 16.22 9.09
CA ALA A 44 -28.69 16.11 9.99
C ALA A 44 -28.86 16.96 11.26
N ARG A 45 -29.50 18.15 11.17
CA ARG A 45 -29.86 18.97 12.34
C ARG A 45 -30.97 18.33 13.17
N HIS A 46 -32.01 17.76 12.55
CA HIS A 46 -33.13 17.16 13.27
C HIS A 46 -32.72 15.88 14.02
N PHE A 47 -31.88 15.04 13.41
CA PHE A 47 -31.28 13.88 14.10
C PHE A 47 -30.22 14.28 15.12
N ARG A 48 -29.40 15.31 14.87
CA ARG A 48 -28.46 15.85 15.86
C ARG A 48 -29.19 16.38 17.08
N VAL A 49 -30.28 17.12 16.91
CA VAL A 49 -31.11 17.61 18.02
C VAL A 49 -31.76 16.44 18.74
N ARG A 50 -32.40 15.49 18.05
CA ARG A 50 -33.08 14.36 18.69
C ARG A 50 -32.13 13.38 19.39
N ALA A 51 -30.94 13.15 18.82
CA ALA A 51 -29.90 12.33 19.44
C ALA A 51 -29.22 13.05 20.61
N MET A 52 -29.09 14.39 20.58
CA MET A 52 -28.65 15.21 21.73
C MET A 52 -29.72 15.31 22.83
N THR A 53 -31.01 15.15 22.51
CA THR A 53 -32.10 15.23 23.51
C THR A 53 -32.43 13.87 24.13
N ALA A 54 -32.20 12.75 23.41
CA ALA A 54 -32.47 11.39 23.90
C ALA A 54 -31.26 10.69 24.52
N ALA A 55 -30.03 11.14 24.23
CA ALA A 55 -28.81 10.70 24.88
C ALA A 55 -28.14 11.92 25.50
N GLY A 56 -28.11 12.00 26.83
CA GLY A 56 -27.25 12.94 27.53
C GLY A 56 -25.85 12.87 26.91
N GLU A 57 -25.39 14.01 26.39
CA GLU A 57 -24.10 14.22 25.72
C GLU A 57 -23.60 13.02 24.90
N ILE A 58 -23.88 13.02 23.59
CA ILE A 58 -23.10 12.20 22.65
C ILE A 58 -21.64 12.60 22.82
N SER A 59 -20.94 11.78 23.59
CA SER A 59 -19.53 11.92 23.89
C SER A 59 -18.77 11.77 22.57
N THR A 60 -18.47 12.90 21.93
CA THR A 60 -17.52 12.97 20.81
C THR A 60 -16.09 12.74 21.29
N THR A 61 -15.87 12.55 22.58
CA THR A 61 -14.59 12.12 23.12
C THR A 61 -14.45 10.64 22.85
N SER A 62 -13.82 10.31 21.72
CA SER A 62 -13.35 8.96 21.43
C SER A 62 -12.68 8.38 22.67
N VAL A 63 -13.11 7.20 23.10
CA VAL A 63 -12.45 6.48 24.20
C VAL A 63 -10.97 6.33 23.84
N PRO A 64 -10.03 6.85 24.65
CA PRO A 64 -8.60 6.74 24.37
C PRO A 64 -8.22 5.28 24.09
N GLY A 65 -7.60 5.04 22.92
CA GLY A 65 -7.16 3.70 22.50
C GLY A 65 -8.10 2.96 21.55
N GLN A 66 -9.31 3.47 21.25
CA GLN A 66 -10.13 2.89 20.18
C GLN A 66 -9.85 3.54 18.83
N SER A 67 -9.66 2.72 17.79
CA SER A 67 -9.45 3.21 16.43
C SER A 67 -10.69 3.94 15.93
N ARG A 68 -10.50 5.09 15.27
CA ARG A 68 -11.54 5.81 14.50
C ARG A 68 -11.47 5.49 13.01
N GLU A 69 -10.62 4.54 12.63
CA GLU A 69 -10.30 4.34 11.23
C GLU A 69 -11.41 3.61 10.48
N LEU A 70 -11.92 4.26 9.44
CA LEU A 70 -12.66 3.58 8.40
C LEU A 70 -11.68 2.79 7.54
N VAL A 71 -12.02 1.55 7.21
CA VAL A 71 -11.19 0.66 6.40
C VAL A 71 -11.94 0.27 5.13
N LEU A 72 -11.36 0.59 3.97
CA LEU A 72 -11.83 0.12 2.67
C LEU A 72 -10.91 -0.98 2.15
N LYS A 73 -11.48 -2.12 1.76
CA LYS A 73 -10.76 -3.26 1.17
C LYS A 73 -11.43 -3.68 -0.14
N ASN A 74 -10.66 -3.73 -1.22
CA ASN A 74 -11.08 -4.38 -2.46
C ASN A 74 -10.76 -5.88 -2.31
N ILE A 75 -11.79 -6.72 -2.17
CA ILE A 75 -11.64 -8.13 -1.84
C ILE A 75 -11.30 -8.95 -3.09
N SER A 76 -12.09 -8.78 -4.15
CA SER A 76 -11.92 -9.57 -5.37
C SER A 76 -12.47 -8.84 -6.60
N TRP A 77 -11.94 -9.23 -7.76
CA TRP A 77 -12.51 -8.88 -9.06
C TRP A 77 -13.09 -10.16 -9.67
N GLY A 78 -14.40 -10.17 -9.89
CA GLY A 78 -15.09 -11.32 -10.46
C GLY A 78 -15.18 -11.22 -11.98
N LYS A 79 -14.99 -12.37 -12.65
CA LYS A 79 -15.15 -12.51 -14.10
C LYS A 79 -16.34 -13.38 -14.49
N SER A 80 -16.83 -14.23 -13.60
CA SER A 80 -17.98 -15.10 -13.85
C SER A 80 -19.28 -14.46 -13.36
N ILE A 81 -20.36 -14.59 -14.14
CA ILE A 81 -21.70 -14.19 -13.69
C ILE A 81 -22.18 -15.08 -12.54
N GLY A 82 -21.84 -16.38 -12.58
CA GLY A 82 -22.17 -17.32 -11.51
C GLY A 82 -21.49 -16.97 -10.19
N HIS A 83 -20.28 -16.39 -10.23
CA HIS A 83 -19.63 -15.87 -9.02
C HIS A 83 -20.35 -14.62 -8.48
N ALA A 84 -20.83 -13.71 -9.34
CA ALA A 84 -21.61 -12.56 -8.88
C ALA A 84 -22.86 -13.00 -8.11
N PHE A 85 -23.57 -13.99 -8.66
CA PHE A 85 -24.76 -14.60 -8.07
C PHE A 85 -24.51 -15.28 -6.73
N ARG A 86 -23.54 -16.20 -6.64
CA ARG A 86 -23.16 -16.83 -5.36
C ARG A 86 -22.73 -15.80 -4.32
N LEU A 87 -22.11 -14.70 -4.75
CA LEU A 87 -21.73 -13.63 -3.84
C LEU A 87 -22.96 -12.85 -3.33
N ILE A 88 -23.94 -12.55 -4.18
CA ILE A 88 -25.21 -11.91 -3.77
C ILE A 88 -25.98 -12.82 -2.80
N GLU A 89 -26.07 -14.10 -3.10
CA GLU A 89 -26.70 -15.11 -2.24
C GLU A 89 -26.02 -15.16 -0.86
N TYR A 90 -24.69 -15.31 -0.85
CA TYR A 90 -23.89 -15.29 0.38
C TYR A 90 -24.07 -13.99 1.19
N LEU A 91 -24.01 -12.83 0.53
CA LEU A 91 -24.12 -11.53 1.20
C LEU A 91 -25.55 -11.20 1.63
N SER A 92 -26.56 -11.70 0.93
CA SER A 92 -27.96 -11.52 1.34
C SER A 92 -28.40 -12.56 2.38
N ARG A 93 -27.56 -13.54 2.72
CA ARG A 93 -27.92 -14.74 3.53
C ARG A 93 -29.17 -15.40 2.95
N ASP A 94 -29.08 -15.79 1.69
CA ASP A 94 -30.14 -16.46 0.94
C ASP A 94 -31.43 -15.62 0.87
N GLY A 95 -31.27 -14.30 0.74
CA GLY A 95 -32.37 -13.35 0.63
C GLY A 95 -32.93 -12.82 1.95
N ALA A 96 -32.43 -13.28 3.10
CA ALA A 96 -32.89 -12.84 4.41
C ALA A 96 -32.54 -11.38 4.74
N PHE A 97 -31.52 -10.82 4.09
CA PHE A 97 -31.10 -9.43 4.29
C PHE A 97 -31.52 -8.50 3.17
N ASN A 98 -31.88 -7.29 3.60
CA ASN A 98 -32.17 -6.17 2.73
C ASN A 98 -30.88 -5.64 2.08
N VAL A 99 -30.99 -5.33 0.80
CA VAL A 99 -29.93 -4.83 -0.08
C VAL A 99 -30.28 -3.41 -0.47
N THR A 100 -29.30 -2.51 -0.43
CA THR A 100 -29.47 -1.15 -0.94
C THR A 100 -29.04 -1.12 -2.41
N ASP A 101 -29.94 -0.66 -3.28
CA ASP A 101 -29.69 -0.38 -4.70
C ASP A 101 -29.73 1.15 -4.89
N PRO A 102 -28.74 1.78 -5.54
CA PRO A 102 -28.77 3.23 -5.79
C PRO A 102 -29.93 3.69 -6.66
N ASN A 103 -30.52 2.79 -7.46
CA ASN A 103 -31.61 3.07 -8.39
C ASN A 103 -33.00 2.81 -7.79
N ASP A 104 -33.09 2.10 -6.65
CA ASP A 104 -34.34 1.89 -5.93
C ASP A 104 -34.27 2.57 -4.56
N PRO A 105 -35.11 3.58 -4.28
CA PRO A 105 -35.15 4.16 -2.94
C PRO A 105 -35.52 3.10 -1.88
N ASN A 106 -36.28 2.07 -2.24
CA ASN A 106 -36.61 0.99 -1.33
C ASN A 106 -35.47 -0.03 -1.27
N MET A 107 -35.22 -0.55 -0.07
CA MET A 107 -34.34 -1.70 0.04
C MET A 107 -35.01 -2.91 -0.65
N ILE A 108 -34.23 -3.62 -1.45
CA ILE A 108 -34.69 -4.83 -2.15
C ILE A 108 -34.19 -6.06 -1.39
N ASN A 109 -34.91 -7.17 -1.46
CA ASN A 109 -34.41 -8.42 -0.88
C ASN A 109 -33.33 -9.06 -1.79
N GLY A 110 -32.65 -10.11 -1.29
CA GLY A 110 -31.59 -10.76 -2.07
C GLY A 110 -32.06 -11.37 -3.40
N VAL A 111 -33.31 -11.85 -3.49
CA VAL A 111 -33.89 -12.38 -4.74
C VAL A 111 -34.06 -11.27 -5.78
N GLN A 112 -34.59 -10.12 -5.38
CA GLN A 112 -34.72 -8.95 -6.23
C GLN A 112 -33.35 -8.41 -6.67
N ALA A 113 -32.37 -8.37 -5.76
CA ALA A 113 -30.99 -8.01 -6.10
C ALA A 113 -30.39 -8.95 -7.15
N HIS A 114 -30.72 -10.24 -7.06
CA HIS A 114 -30.33 -11.25 -8.04
C HIS A 114 -30.92 -10.99 -9.43
N LEU A 115 -32.23 -10.70 -9.49
CA LEU A 115 -32.93 -10.37 -10.73
C LEU A 115 -32.36 -9.10 -11.36
N ARG A 116 -32.13 -8.06 -10.54
CA ARG A 116 -31.53 -6.79 -10.99
C ARG A 116 -30.18 -7.02 -11.68
N VAL A 117 -29.28 -7.76 -11.05
CA VAL A 117 -27.95 -8.04 -11.62
C VAL A 117 -28.06 -8.90 -12.88
N LYS A 118 -28.99 -9.86 -12.90
CA LYS A 118 -29.22 -10.72 -14.06
C LYS A 118 -29.77 -9.94 -15.26
N GLU A 119 -30.75 -9.07 -15.04
CA GLU A 119 -31.54 -8.44 -16.09
C GLU A 119 -30.94 -7.10 -16.54
N GLU A 120 -30.29 -6.35 -15.65
CA GLU A 120 -29.94 -4.96 -15.93
C GLU A 120 -28.46 -4.66 -16.02
N TRP A 121 -27.61 -5.43 -15.33
CA TRP A 121 -26.17 -5.17 -15.38
C TRP A 121 -25.54 -5.65 -16.68
N GLY A 122 -26.28 -6.36 -17.53
CA GLY A 122 -25.77 -6.88 -18.80
C GLY A 122 -24.50 -7.70 -18.62
N LEU A 123 -24.41 -8.45 -17.52
CA LEU A 123 -23.27 -9.32 -17.27
C LEU A 123 -23.24 -10.40 -18.34
N LEU A 124 -22.06 -10.61 -18.92
CA LEU A 124 -21.83 -11.63 -19.94
C LEU A 124 -21.95 -13.03 -19.32
N PRO A 125 -22.73 -13.94 -19.92
CA PRO A 125 -22.62 -15.36 -19.63
C PRO A 125 -21.17 -15.83 -19.76
N ASP A 126 -20.74 -16.78 -18.93
CA ASP A 126 -19.34 -17.23 -18.90
C ASP A 126 -18.83 -17.68 -20.28
N ALA A 127 -19.67 -18.36 -21.07
CA ALA A 127 -19.35 -18.76 -22.45
C ALA A 127 -19.06 -17.56 -23.38
N GLN A 128 -19.71 -16.42 -23.17
CA GLN A 128 -19.49 -15.19 -23.93
C GLN A 128 -18.33 -14.34 -23.39
N ASN A 129 -17.85 -14.64 -22.17
CA ASN A 129 -16.69 -13.98 -21.56
C ASN A 129 -15.44 -14.85 -21.58
N LEU A 130 -15.41 -15.92 -22.38
CA LEU A 130 -14.20 -16.73 -22.59
C LEU A 130 -13.15 -15.94 -23.35
N LYS A 131 -11.88 -16.12 -22.97
CA LYS A 131 -10.77 -15.64 -23.81
C LYS A 131 -10.75 -16.38 -25.16
N PRO A 132 -10.22 -15.76 -26.22
CA PRO A 132 -10.21 -16.34 -27.56
C PRO A 132 -9.72 -17.79 -27.62
N GLU A 133 -8.68 -18.15 -26.87
CA GLU A 133 -8.11 -19.49 -26.87
C GLU A 133 -9.02 -20.60 -26.29
N PHE A 134 -10.12 -20.23 -25.61
CA PHE A 134 -11.09 -21.16 -25.03
C PHE A 134 -12.44 -21.18 -25.76
N GLN A 135 -12.67 -20.29 -26.74
CA GLN A 135 -13.98 -20.16 -27.40
C GLN A 135 -14.36 -21.41 -28.20
N ASP A 136 -13.39 -22.07 -28.84
CA ASP A 136 -13.61 -23.30 -29.62
C ASP A 136 -13.55 -24.58 -28.77
N LYS A 137 -13.34 -24.45 -27.45
CA LYS A 137 -13.25 -25.60 -26.56
C LYS A 137 -14.63 -25.98 -26.02
N PRO A 138 -14.97 -27.27 -25.89
CA PRO A 138 -16.22 -27.68 -25.26
C PRO A 138 -16.25 -27.24 -23.80
N SER A 139 -17.46 -27.04 -23.25
CA SER A 139 -17.63 -26.60 -21.86
C SER A 139 -17.01 -27.52 -20.84
N SER A 140 -17.05 -28.83 -21.07
CA SER A 140 -16.38 -29.83 -20.25
C SER A 140 -14.88 -29.59 -20.09
N TYR A 141 -14.22 -29.00 -21.09
CA TYR A 141 -12.79 -28.66 -21.03
C TYR A 141 -12.56 -27.37 -20.24
N TRP A 142 -13.17 -26.26 -20.66
CA TRP A 142 -12.86 -24.98 -20.03
C TRP A 142 -13.43 -24.88 -18.61
N LEU A 143 -14.45 -25.66 -18.24
CA LEU A 143 -14.95 -25.73 -16.86
C LEU A 143 -13.89 -26.20 -15.86
N GLN A 144 -12.89 -26.97 -16.31
CA GLN A 144 -11.78 -27.46 -15.49
C GLN A 144 -10.66 -26.43 -15.31
N VAL A 145 -10.64 -25.38 -16.14
CA VAL A 145 -9.63 -24.31 -16.07
C VAL A 145 -10.09 -23.23 -15.08
N PRO A 146 -9.22 -22.71 -14.18
CA PRO A 146 -9.61 -21.66 -13.25
C PRO A 146 -10.21 -20.43 -13.95
N GLU A 147 -11.24 -19.83 -13.35
CA GLU A 147 -11.98 -18.68 -13.92
C GLU A 147 -11.07 -17.52 -14.37
N LYS A 148 -10.04 -17.21 -13.55
CA LYS A 148 -9.09 -16.12 -13.83
C LYS A 148 -8.33 -16.33 -15.15
N ASP A 149 -8.10 -17.59 -15.51
CA ASP A 149 -7.27 -18.01 -16.63
C ASP A 149 -8.11 -18.21 -17.90
N ARG A 150 -9.38 -18.65 -17.77
CA ARG A 150 -10.28 -18.85 -18.92
C ARG A 150 -11.12 -17.65 -19.32
N LEU A 151 -11.49 -16.79 -18.37
CA LEU A 151 -12.37 -15.65 -18.62
C LEU A 151 -11.56 -14.40 -18.96
N GLN A 152 -12.05 -13.60 -19.91
CA GLN A 152 -11.37 -12.43 -20.42
C GLN A 152 -11.59 -11.23 -19.51
N SER A 153 -12.84 -10.77 -19.40
CA SER A 153 -13.18 -9.47 -18.83
C SER A 153 -13.63 -9.57 -17.39
N ARG A 154 -13.33 -8.54 -16.60
CA ARG A 154 -13.90 -8.34 -15.26
C ARG A 154 -15.35 -7.89 -15.44
N GLN A 155 -16.22 -8.45 -14.61
CA GLN A 155 -17.66 -8.21 -14.63
C GLN A 155 -18.12 -7.43 -13.42
N PHE A 156 -17.49 -7.66 -12.26
CA PHE A 156 -17.78 -6.91 -11.04
C PHE A 156 -16.54 -6.78 -10.14
N LEU A 157 -16.64 -5.85 -9.19
CA LEU A 157 -15.72 -5.65 -8.07
C LEU A 157 -16.47 -5.94 -6.76
N HIS A 158 -15.86 -6.73 -5.88
CA HIS A 158 -16.30 -6.87 -4.49
C HIS A 158 -15.42 -6.02 -3.58
N SER A 159 -16.02 -5.06 -2.88
CA SER A 159 -15.34 -4.21 -1.90
C SER A 159 -16.03 -4.26 -0.55
N VAL A 160 -15.30 -3.93 0.51
CA VAL A 160 -15.82 -3.88 1.88
C VAL A 160 -15.39 -2.60 2.56
N VAL A 161 -16.35 -1.89 3.14
CA VAL A 161 -16.13 -0.75 4.03
C VAL A 161 -16.44 -1.17 5.45
N SER A 162 -15.41 -1.28 6.28
CA SER A 162 -15.55 -1.57 7.71
C SER A 162 -15.49 -0.28 8.53
N LEU A 163 -16.45 -0.12 9.42
CA LEU A 163 -16.44 0.92 10.43
C LEU A 163 -15.64 0.47 11.66
N PRO A 164 -15.05 1.40 12.43
CA PRO A 164 -14.33 1.04 13.64
C PRO A 164 -15.24 0.34 14.67
N PRO A 165 -14.73 -0.65 15.43
CA PRO A 165 -15.49 -1.32 16.48
C PRO A 165 -15.95 -0.41 17.61
N SER A 166 -15.39 0.79 17.76
CA SER A 166 -15.87 1.81 18.72
C SER A 166 -17.29 2.27 18.44
N LEU A 167 -17.71 2.20 17.17
CA LEU A 167 -19.10 2.44 16.75
C LEU A 167 -19.97 1.19 16.98
N ASN A 168 -19.56 0.28 17.88
CA ASN A 168 -20.31 -0.93 18.20
C ASN A 168 -21.66 -0.55 18.80
N LEU A 169 -22.63 -0.53 17.91
CA LEU A 169 -24.04 -0.63 18.22
C LEU A 169 -24.23 -1.96 18.97
N PRO A 170 -24.67 -1.93 20.23
CA PRO A 170 -24.87 -3.14 21.01
C PRO A 170 -25.83 -4.03 20.22
N ASP A 171 -25.43 -5.29 20.07
CA ASP A 171 -26.20 -6.39 19.48
C ASP A 171 -25.74 -6.89 18.08
N ARG A 172 -25.59 -8.22 18.01
CA ARG A 172 -25.31 -9.04 16.81
C ARG A 172 -26.57 -9.38 16.02
N SER A 173 -27.74 -8.97 16.52
CA SER A 173 -29.00 -9.09 15.81
C SER A 173 -28.91 -8.56 14.38
N PRO A 174 -29.71 -9.11 13.44
CA PRO A 174 -29.95 -8.51 12.14
C PRO A 174 -30.18 -7.01 12.29
N LEU A 175 -29.70 -6.21 11.34
CA LEU A 175 -29.88 -4.77 11.34
C LEU A 175 -31.37 -4.43 11.39
N SER A 176 -31.89 -4.28 12.60
CA SER A 176 -33.23 -3.78 12.86
C SER A 176 -33.23 -2.28 12.51
N SER A 177 -34.35 -1.81 11.97
CA SER A 177 -34.63 -0.39 11.74
C SER A 177 -34.51 0.47 13.02
N SER A 178 -34.40 -0.15 14.19
CA SER A 178 -34.20 0.51 15.49
C SER A 178 -32.78 1.00 15.77
N GLN A 179 -31.80 0.79 14.88
CA GLN A 179 -30.42 1.25 15.08
C GLN A 179 -30.09 2.47 14.20
N PRO A 180 -30.27 3.70 14.71
CA PRO A 180 -30.19 4.92 13.92
C PRO A 180 -28.82 5.12 13.27
N ASP A 181 -27.73 4.75 13.93
CA ASP A 181 -26.38 4.96 13.39
C ASP A 181 -26.07 4.02 12.22
N ALA A 182 -26.62 2.79 12.21
CA ALA A 182 -26.42 1.89 11.08
C ALA A 182 -27.21 2.33 9.85
N ALA A 183 -28.44 2.82 10.06
CA ALA A 183 -29.23 3.42 8.99
C ALA A 183 -28.56 4.70 8.46
N ALA A 184 -28.09 5.58 9.34
CA ALA A 184 -27.34 6.78 8.97
C ALA A 184 -26.05 6.45 8.21
N ALA A 185 -25.30 5.44 8.67
CA ALA A 185 -24.10 4.96 7.99
C ALA A 185 -24.41 4.40 6.59
N GLY A 186 -25.44 3.56 6.50
CA GLY A 186 -25.89 3.01 5.22
C GLY A 186 -26.32 4.10 4.24
N PHE A 187 -27.09 5.08 4.70
CA PHE A 187 -27.48 6.23 3.88
C PHE A 187 -26.27 7.04 3.41
N ALA A 188 -25.36 7.40 4.32
CA ALA A 188 -24.18 8.18 4.00
C ALA A 188 -23.25 7.46 3.00
N LEU A 189 -23.02 6.16 3.20
CA LEU A 189 -22.17 5.36 2.33
C LEU A 189 -22.82 5.08 0.97
N SER A 190 -24.12 4.83 0.93
CA SER A 190 -24.86 4.65 -0.33
C SER A 190 -24.87 5.93 -1.16
N SER A 191 -25.12 7.09 -0.53
CA SER A 191 -25.08 8.39 -1.19
C SER A 191 -23.68 8.69 -1.76
N ALA A 192 -22.63 8.48 -0.97
CA ALA A 192 -21.25 8.63 -1.44
C ALA A 192 -20.93 7.67 -2.60
N ALA A 193 -21.31 6.40 -2.48
CA ALA A 193 -21.09 5.40 -3.52
C ALA A 193 -21.83 5.75 -4.81
N ARG A 194 -23.05 6.30 -4.74
CA ARG A 194 -23.80 6.79 -5.90
C ARG A 194 -23.05 7.91 -6.62
N SER A 195 -22.56 8.91 -5.89
CA SER A 195 -21.79 10.02 -6.48
C SER A 195 -20.49 9.56 -7.17
N VAL A 196 -19.86 8.49 -6.68
CA VAL A 196 -18.59 8.00 -7.25
C VAL A 196 -18.81 7.00 -8.39
N PHE A 197 -19.74 6.06 -8.21
CA PHE A 197 -19.92 4.94 -9.14
C PHE A 197 -21.04 5.21 -10.15
N THR A 198 -22.23 5.55 -9.68
CA THR A 198 -23.41 5.72 -10.54
C THR A 198 -23.23 6.89 -11.49
N ASP A 199 -22.66 8.01 -11.04
CA ASP A 199 -22.37 9.17 -11.89
C ASP A 199 -21.33 8.83 -12.99
N ALA A 200 -20.45 7.86 -12.73
CA ALA A 200 -19.52 7.30 -13.73
C ALA A 200 -20.15 6.15 -14.56
N GLY A 201 -21.43 5.87 -14.37
CA GLY A 201 -22.20 4.84 -15.08
C GLY A 201 -22.01 3.42 -14.54
N HIS A 202 -21.44 3.24 -13.35
CA HIS A 202 -21.29 1.95 -12.69
C HIS A 202 -22.40 1.74 -11.66
N ASP A 203 -23.20 0.68 -11.82
CA ASP A 203 -24.16 0.29 -10.79
C ASP A 203 -23.46 -0.41 -9.62
N PHE A 204 -24.11 -0.42 -8.46
CA PHE A 204 -23.65 -1.20 -7.32
C PHE A 204 -24.81 -1.74 -6.48
N LEU A 205 -24.53 -2.74 -5.66
CA LEU A 205 -25.38 -3.23 -4.59
C LEU A 205 -24.60 -3.15 -3.28
N MET A 206 -25.27 -2.73 -2.21
CA MET A 206 -24.66 -2.61 -0.88
C MET A 206 -25.37 -3.50 0.15
N PHE A 207 -24.59 -4.28 0.89
CA PHE A 207 -25.04 -5.27 1.87
C PHE A 207 -24.42 -4.98 3.24
N PRO A 208 -25.21 -4.58 4.24
CA PRO A 208 -24.69 -4.23 5.56
C PRO A 208 -24.63 -5.48 6.48
N HIS A 209 -23.47 -5.74 7.08
CA HIS A 209 -23.16 -6.96 7.86
C HIS A 209 -22.55 -6.62 9.22
N ARG A 210 -22.68 -7.55 10.19
CA ARG A 210 -22.15 -7.45 11.56
C ARG A 210 -21.42 -8.69 12.06
N ASP A 211 -21.26 -9.70 11.23
CA ASP A 211 -20.75 -11.03 11.61
C ASP A 211 -19.30 -11.01 12.16
N LYS A 212 -18.55 -9.92 11.96
CA LYS A 212 -17.18 -9.72 12.47
C LYS A 212 -17.08 -8.83 13.72
N GLY A 213 -18.18 -8.68 14.46
CA GLY A 213 -18.21 -7.89 15.69
C GLY A 213 -18.01 -6.38 15.48
N HIS A 214 -18.24 -5.90 14.27
CA HIS A 214 -18.32 -4.50 13.89
C HIS A 214 -19.17 -4.35 12.61
N LEU A 215 -19.76 -3.18 12.43
CA LEU A 215 -20.56 -2.85 11.25
C LEU A 215 -19.65 -2.71 10.02
N HIS A 216 -19.98 -3.44 8.95
CA HIS A 216 -19.30 -3.30 7.67
C HIS A 216 -20.26 -3.48 6.51
N PHE A 217 -19.91 -2.89 5.38
CA PHE A 217 -20.76 -2.83 4.19
C PHE A 217 -20.01 -3.48 3.04
N HIS A 218 -20.57 -4.55 2.50
CA HIS A 218 -20.09 -5.12 1.26
C HIS A 218 -20.70 -4.36 0.07
N PHE A 219 -19.87 -4.07 -0.91
CA PHE A 219 -20.27 -3.48 -2.18
C PHE A 219 -19.96 -4.49 -3.28
N ILE A 220 -20.97 -4.80 -4.10
CA ILE A 220 -20.76 -5.40 -5.42
C ILE A 220 -20.94 -4.27 -6.41
N ILE A 221 -19.93 -3.99 -7.24
CA ILE A 221 -19.93 -2.87 -8.18
C ILE A 221 -19.76 -3.41 -9.58
N GLN A 222 -20.61 -3.00 -10.52
CA GLN A 222 -20.53 -3.37 -11.93
C GLN A 222 -19.21 -2.85 -12.52
N ALA A 223 -18.41 -3.75 -13.08
CA ALA A 223 -17.08 -3.37 -13.57
C ALA A 223 -17.15 -2.56 -14.87
N LYS A 224 -18.14 -2.81 -15.75
CA LYS A 224 -18.29 -2.06 -17.00
C LYS A 224 -19.31 -0.95 -16.81
N SER A 225 -18.93 0.29 -17.12
CA SER A 225 -19.85 1.44 -17.10
C SER A 225 -20.92 1.26 -18.18
N ARG A 226 -22.20 1.46 -17.84
CA ARG A 226 -23.31 1.41 -18.78
C ARG A 226 -23.28 2.55 -19.79
N THR A 227 -22.83 3.73 -19.37
CA THR A 227 -22.83 4.94 -20.19
C THR A 227 -21.62 5.00 -21.13
N THR A 228 -20.44 4.63 -20.63
CA THR A 228 -19.19 4.76 -21.40
C THR A 228 -18.66 3.44 -21.95
N GLY A 229 -19.17 2.30 -21.48
CA GLY A 229 -18.63 0.98 -21.78
C GLY A 229 -17.24 0.71 -21.19
N ARG A 230 -16.65 1.66 -20.45
CA ARG A 230 -15.30 1.55 -19.90
C ARG A 230 -15.26 0.67 -18.65
N GLN A 231 -14.13 0.00 -18.44
CA GLN A 231 -13.86 -0.79 -17.25
C GLN A 231 -13.54 0.12 -16.05
N LEU A 232 -14.09 -0.24 -14.90
CA LEU A 232 -13.82 0.38 -13.61
C LEU A 232 -12.33 0.18 -13.31
N HIS A 233 -11.65 1.29 -13.16
CA HIS A 233 -10.24 1.31 -12.80
C HIS A 233 -10.10 2.00 -11.45
N LEU A 234 -9.70 1.23 -10.43
CA LEU A 234 -9.40 1.74 -9.10
C LEU A 234 -7.91 1.60 -8.82
N GLN A 235 -7.18 2.67 -9.11
CA GLN A 235 -5.79 2.82 -8.70
C GLN A 235 -5.71 3.06 -7.19
N ARG A 236 -4.48 3.01 -6.66
CA ARG A 236 -4.22 3.25 -5.24
C ARG A 236 -4.68 4.64 -4.79
N SER A 237 -4.42 5.69 -5.58
CA SER A 237 -4.87 7.06 -5.32
C SER A 237 -6.40 7.16 -5.30
N GLN A 238 -7.07 6.55 -6.27
CA GLN A 238 -8.54 6.53 -6.36
C GLN A 238 -9.18 5.76 -5.20
N THR A 239 -8.57 4.64 -4.77
CA THR A 239 -9.03 3.89 -3.59
C THR A 239 -8.92 4.74 -2.32
N GLN A 240 -7.84 5.52 -2.18
CA GLN A 240 -7.68 6.43 -1.06
C GLN A 240 -8.68 7.61 -1.11
N ALA A 241 -8.91 8.20 -2.29
CA ALA A 241 -9.91 9.24 -2.47
C ALA A 241 -11.32 8.74 -2.12
N LEU A 242 -11.68 7.54 -2.59
CA LEU A 242 -12.95 6.89 -2.24
C LEU A 242 -13.10 6.71 -0.72
N ARG A 243 -12.03 6.28 -0.05
CA ARG A 243 -12.00 6.12 1.40
C ARG A 243 -12.20 7.46 2.13
N GLN A 244 -11.61 8.54 1.62
CA GLN A 244 -11.78 9.89 2.16
C GLN A 244 -13.22 10.38 1.98
N GLU A 245 -13.83 10.18 0.81
CA GLU A 245 -15.22 10.55 0.54
C GLU A 245 -16.18 9.79 1.45
N PHE A 246 -15.97 8.49 1.64
CA PHE A 246 -16.77 7.69 2.58
C PHE A 246 -16.65 8.19 4.02
N ALA A 247 -15.42 8.47 4.49
CA ALA A 247 -15.24 9.01 5.83
C ALA A 247 -15.85 10.42 5.98
N GLN A 248 -15.75 11.26 4.95
CA GLN A 248 -16.37 12.59 4.96
C GLN A 248 -17.90 12.49 4.99
N SER A 249 -18.49 11.62 4.19
CA SER A 249 -19.94 11.39 4.16
C SER A 249 -20.47 10.85 5.49
N LEU A 250 -19.75 9.95 6.15
CA LEU A 250 -20.10 9.49 7.50
C LEU A 250 -20.01 10.62 8.53
N ARG A 251 -18.99 11.47 8.48
CA ARG A 251 -18.91 12.64 9.38
C ARG A 251 -20.05 13.64 9.17
N ARG A 252 -20.56 13.79 7.94
CA ARG A 252 -21.74 14.65 7.65
C ARG A 252 -23.00 14.18 8.39
N VAL A 253 -23.11 12.89 8.70
CA VAL A 253 -24.22 12.32 9.49
C VAL A 253 -23.86 12.10 10.96
N GLY A 254 -22.76 12.71 11.44
CA GLY A 254 -22.36 12.66 12.85
C GLY A 254 -21.54 11.42 13.24
N ILE A 255 -21.15 10.57 12.29
CA ILE A 255 -20.35 9.37 12.57
C ILE A 255 -18.87 9.72 12.46
N ASP A 256 -18.19 9.73 13.61
CA ASP A 256 -16.83 10.22 13.71
C ASP A 256 -15.76 9.20 13.30
N VAL A 257 -15.41 9.21 12.01
CA VAL A 257 -14.40 8.33 11.41
C VAL A 257 -13.32 9.10 10.65
N ILE A 258 -12.14 8.50 10.55
CA ILE A 258 -10.99 9.03 9.81
C ILE A 258 -10.52 8.08 8.70
N ALA A 259 -9.95 8.65 7.64
CA ALA A 259 -9.40 7.95 6.49
C ALA A 259 -7.90 8.26 6.31
N THR A 260 -7.08 7.81 7.25
CA THR A 260 -5.61 7.98 7.26
C THR A 260 -4.93 7.10 6.23
N GLU A 261 -4.00 7.60 5.41
CA GLU A 261 -3.19 6.70 4.59
C GLU A 261 -2.32 5.81 5.49
N ARG A 262 -1.90 4.64 4.99
CA ARG A 262 -0.99 3.76 5.74
C ARG A 262 0.30 4.47 6.18
N ARG A 263 0.79 5.44 5.38
CA ARG A 263 1.98 6.23 5.71
C ARG A 263 1.74 7.28 6.81
N ASP A 264 0.50 7.72 7.00
CA ASP A 264 0.15 8.73 8.01
C ASP A 264 -0.01 8.09 9.39
N ARG A 265 -0.26 6.77 9.41
CA ARG A 265 -0.39 5.96 10.64
C ARG A 265 0.93 5.59 11.29
N VAL A 266 2.07 6.02 10.74
CA VAL A 266 3.40 5.62 11.22
C VAL A 266 3.64 5.90 12.71
N PRO A 267 3.13 7.01 13.32
CA PRO A 267 3.29 7.24 14.76
C PRO A 267 2.47 6.29 15.65
N GLU A 268 1.35 5.75 15.15
CA GLU A 268 0.42 4.88 15.90
C GLU A 268 0.70 3.39 15.65
N LEU A 269 1.10 3.04 14.43
CA LEU A 269 1.52 1.68 14.06
C LEU A 269 2.79 1.27 14.80
N THR A 270 3.67 2.18 15.22
CA THR A 270 4.81 1.84 16.08
C THR A 270 4.44 1.15 17.41
N GLN A 271 3.15 1.00 17.75
CA GLN A 271 2.67 0.33 18.97
C GLN A 271 1.95 -1.02 18.79
N SER A 272 1.68 -1.51 17.56
CA SER A 272 0.94 -2.77 17.39
C SER A 272 1.77 -4.02 17.73
N PRO A 273 1.19 -5.15 18.18
CA PRO A 273 1.92 -6.42 18.39
C PRO A 273 2.60 -6.95 17.12
N ILE A 274 2.02 -6.66 15.94
CA ILE A 274 2.61 -6.99 14.65
C ILE A 274 3.81 -6.08 14.38
N ASP A 275 3.75 -4.81 14.76
CA ASP A 275 4.89 -3.91 14.69
C ASP A 275 5.93 -4.24 15.75
N LYS A 276 5.56 -4.73 16.95
CA LYS A 276 6.49 -5.35 17.90
C LYS A 276 7.14 -6.60 17.32
N ALA A 277 6.41 -7.44 16.60
CA ALA A 277 6.97 -8.59 15.89
C ALA A 277 7.90 -8.12 14.77
N ILE A 278 7.51 -7.13 13.96
CA ILE A 278 8.35 -6.51 12.93
C ILE A 278 9.58 -5.83 13.55
N HIS A 279 9.45 -5.16 14.70
CA HIS A 279 10.52 -4.49 15.42
C HIS A 279 11.44 -5.51 16.10
N GLN A 280 10.91 -6.62 16.61
CA GLN A 280 11.66 -7.76 17.13
C GLN A 280 12.35 -8.51 15.99
N THR A 281 11.75 -8.62 14.81
CA THR A 281 12.38 -9.13 13.58
C THR A 281 13.50 -8.20 13.11
N ILE A 282 13.31 -6.88 13.21
CA ILE A 282 14.35 -5.85 12.98
C ILE A 282 15.46 -5.94 14.03
N GLN A 283 15.13 -6.15 15.32
CA GLN A 283 16.08 -6.31 16.42
C GLN A 283 16.82 -7.66 16.38
N ARG A 284 16.21 -8.71 15.81
CA ARG A 284 16.81 -10.03 15.58
C ARG A 284 17.67 -10.10 14.30
N GLY A 285 17.77 -9.01 13.54
CA GLY A 285 18.61 -8.94 12.33
C GLY A 285 17.94 -9.39 11.03
N ASP A 286 16.65 -9.76 11.04
CA ASP A 286 15.90 -10.17 9.84
C ASP A 286 15.35 -8.95 9.07
N ALA A 287 16.25 -8.07 8.66
CA ALA A 287 15.96 -6.76 8.09
C ALA A 287 15.39 -6.79 6.64
N SER A 288 14.93 -7.94 6.14
CA SER A 288 14.81 -8.19 4.71
C SER A 288 13.63 -7.52 3.98
N TRP A 289 12.58 -7.05 4.68
CA TRP A 289 11.37 -6.47 4.04
C TRP A 289 11.36 -4.93 4.00
N PHE A 290 11.73 -4.25 5.09
CA PHE A 290 11.78 -2.78 5.11
C PHE A 290 13.02 -2.26 4.37
N GLN A 291 14.18 -2.94 4.50
CA GLN A 291 15.33 -2.70 3.63
C GLN A 291 14.99 -3.00 2.16
N ARG A 292 14.06 -3.93 1.89
CA ARG A 292 13.53 -4.22 0.53
C ARG A 292 12.84 -3.02 -0.08
N GLN A 293 11.91 -2.39 0.64
CA GLN A 293 11.14 -1.25 0.13
C GLN A 293 11.99 0.01 -0.01
N GLN A 294 12.89 0.27 0.93
CA GLN A 294 13.78 1.42 0.87
C GLN A 294 14.87 1.25 -0.20
N ALA A 295 15.42 0.04 -0.37
CA ALA A 295 16.32 -0.28 -1.47
C ALA A 295 15.65 -0.24 -2.85
N LEU A 296 14.32 -0.44 -2.94
CA LEU A 296 13.57 -0.25 -4.18
C LEU A 296 13.45 1.24 -4.55
N GLN A 297 13.28 2.12 -3.55
CA GLN A 297 13.22 3.58 -3.75
C GLN A 297 14.60 4.19 -4.05
N GLU A 298 15.66 3.66 -3.44
CA GLU A 298 17.04 4.14 -3.62
C GLU A 298 17.78 3.46 -4.80
N GLY A 299 17.10 2.68 -5.64
CA GLY A 299 17.71 1.91 -6.75
C GLY A 299 18.59 0.72 -6.33
N LYS A 300 18.82 0.51 -5.03
CA LYS A 300 19.72 -0.49 -4.43
C LYS A 300 19.25 -1.95 -4.57
N TYR A 301 17.95 -2.23 -4.77
CA TYR A 301 17.46 -3.61 -4.90
C TYR A 301 17.85 -4.26 -6.24
N GLN A 302 18.23 -3.46 -7.24
CA GLN A 302 18.47 -3.95 -8.58
C GLN A 302 19.90 -4.48 -8.77
N LEU A 303 20.89 -3.90 -8.08
CA LEU A 303 22.27 -4.41 -8.06
C LEU A 303 22.32 -5.83 -7.47
N GLY A 304 21.58 -6.09 -6.39
CA GLY A 304 21.44 -7.43 -5.82
C GLY A 304 20.54 -8.38 -6.64
N THR A 305 19.69 -7.85 -7.51
CA THR A 305 18.80 -8.69 -8.33
C THR A 305 19.59 -9.46 -9.38
N PHE A 306 20.57 -8.84 -10.03
CA PHE A 306 21.44 -9.56 -10.96
C PHE A 306 22.34 -10.55 -10.23
N ALA A 307 22.99 -10.15 -9.13
CA ALA A 307 23.79 -11.08 -8.31
C ALA A 307 23.00 -12.32 -7.84
N ARG A 308 21.70 -12.17 -7.54
CA ARG A 308 20.85 -13.28 -7.10
C ARG A 308 20.29 -14.12 -8.25
N LYS A 309 19.92 -13.50 -9.37
CA LYS A 309 19.21 -14.17 -10.47
C LYS A 309 20.12 -14.62 -11.61
N ALA A 310 21.30 -14.03 -11.71
CA ALA A 310 22.36 -14.36 -12.66
C ALA A 310 23.74 -14.17 -11.99
N PRO A 311 24.06 -14.95 -10.92
CA PRO A 311 25.33 -14.85 -10.20
C PRO A 311 26.58 -15.01 -11.06
N GLY A 312 26.60 -15.95 -12.02
CA GLY A 312 27.75 -16.17 -12.91
C GLY A 312 28.00 -14.98 -13.85
N TRP A 313 26.93 -14.42 -14.41
CA TRP A 313 26.99 -13.17 -15.14
C TRP A 313 27.46 -12.02 -14.24
N HIS A 314 26.92 -11.91 -13.03
CA HIS A 314 27.25 -10.80 -12.13
C HIS A 314 28.73 -10.85 -11.69
N ALA A 315 29.27 -12.04 -11.48
CA ALA A 315 30.70 -12.23 -11.20
C ALA A 315 31.60 -11.75 -12.36
N SER A 316 31.15 -11.92 -13.61
CA SER A 316 31.95 -11.60 -14.81
C SER A 316 31.75 -10.17 -15.33
N PHE A 317 30.51 -9.65 -15.27
CA PHE A 317 30.09 -8.39 -15.88
C PHE A 317 29.38 -7.44 -14.90
N GLY A 318 28.93 -7.96 -13.76
CA GLY A 318 28.13 -7.21 -12.80
C GLY A 318 28.87 -6.02 -12.21
N LEU A 319 30.18 -6.14 -11.96
CA LEU A 319 30.99 -5.05 -11.40
C LEU A 319 31.03 -3.82 -12.30
N GLU A 320 31.24 -4.01 -13.61
CA GLU A 320 31.23 -2.90 -14.55
C GLU A 320 29.85 -2.25 -14.63
N TYR A 321 28.78 -3.05 -14.57
CA TYR A 321 27.43 -2.53 -14.48
C TYR A 321 27.23 -1.69 -13.21
N GLU A 322 27.71 -2.13 -12.05
CA GLU A 322 27.59 -1.37 -10.80
C GLU A 322 28.33 -0.03 -10.90
N LYS A 323 29.52 -0.02 -11.53
CA LYS A 323 30.27 1.21 -11.82
C LYS A 323 29.47 2.13 -12.73
N ARG A 324 28.93 1.63 -13.86
CA ARG A 324 28.12 2.43 -14.80
C ARG A 324 26.92 3.07 -14.11
N VAL A 325 26.19 2.32 -13.28
CA VAL A 325 25.02 2.86 -12.54
C VAL A 325 25.43 3.87 -11.47
N ALA A 326 26.55 3.65 -10.77
CA ALA A 326 27.03 4.59 -9.76
C ALA A 326 27.45 5.95 -10.34
N PHE A 327 27.90 5.97 -11.59
CA PHE A 327 28.35 7.16 -12.31
C PHE A 327 27.34 7.71 -13.32
N ASP A 328 26.17 7.07 -13.51
CA ASP A 328 25.16 7.51 -14.47
C ASP A 328 24.56 8.87 -14.06
N PRO A 329 24.87 9.96 -14.78
CA PRO A 329 24.37 11.29 -14.46
C PRO A 329 22.85 11.39 -14.63
N LEU A 330 22.24 10.51 -15.44
CA LEU A 330 20.81 10.58 -15.78
C LEU A 330 19.89 10.20 -14.61
N GLN A 331 20.41 9.57 -13.54
CA GLN A 331 19.62 9.34 -12.32
C GLN A 331 19.65 10.51 -11.33
N LYS A 332 20.60 11.44 -11.45
CA LYS A 332 20.67 12.63 -10.59
C LYS A 332 20.37 13.87 -11.42
N GLY A 333 19.12 14.31 -11.39
CA GLY A 333 18.67 15.59 -11.94
C GLY A 333 19.25 16.83 -11.22
N THR A 334 20.54 16.83 -10.90
CA THR A 334 21.27 17.95 -10.31
C THR A 334 22.68 17.97 -10.89
N ALA A 335 22.94 18.92 -11.79
CA ALA A 335 24.29 19.26 -12.22
C ALA A 335 25.06 19.86 -11.03
N GLY A 336 25.80 19.03 -10.31
CA GLY A 336 26.84 19.45 -9.36
C GLY A 336 28.23 19.35 -10.02
N PRO A 337 29.22 20.12 -9.55
CA PRO A 337 30.54 20.18 -10.17
C PRO A 337 31.27 18.82 -10.08
N SER A 338 31.95 18.46 -11.16
CA SER A 338 32.76 17.25 -11.28
C SER A 338 33.80 17.14 -10.16
N PRO A 339 33.90 15.99 -9.45
CA PRO A 339 34.98 15.78 -8.51
C PRO A 339 36.32 15.63 -9.26
N GLN A 340 37.35 16.27 -8.72
CA GLN A 340 38.73 16.13 -9.18
C GLN A 340 39.20 14.67 -9.07
N SER A 341 40.00 14.25 -10.05
CA SER A 341 40.54 12.90 -10.22
C SER A 341 41.35 12.42 -8.99
N PRO A 342 41.08 11.22 -8.45
CA PRO A 342 41.92 10.60 -7.42
C PRO A 342 43.13 9.92 -8.07
N ALA A 343 44.08 10.71 -8.55
CA ALA A 343 45.30 10.23 -9.22
C ALA A 343 46.38 9.64 -8.28
N GLN A 344 46.12 9.39 -6.99
CA GLN A 344 47.20 9.06 -6.04
C GLN A 344 46.95 7.89 -5.06
N ARG A 345 45.99 6.99 -5.32
CA ARG A 345 45.92 5.72 -4.57
C ARG A 345 46.00 4.53 -5.52
N GLY A 346 47.20 3.99 -5.69
CA GLY A 346 47.40 2.72 -6.41
C GLY A 346 46.60 1.60 -5.75
N SER A 347 45.73 0.94 -6.52
CA SER A 347 44.91 -0.17 -6.03
C SER A 347 45.75 -1.37 -5.62
N ALA A 348 45.24 -2.17 -4.67
CA ALA A 348 45.87 -3.42 -4.25
C ALA A 348 46.08 -4.39 -5.44
N ALA A 349 45.13 -4.44 -6.38
CA ALA A 349 45.27 -5.16 -7.64
C ALA A 349 46.50 -4.73 -8.47
N ARG A 350 46.83 -3.43 -8.52
CA ARG A 350 48.04 -2.95 -9.22
C ARG A 350 49.32 -3.40 -8.50
N ARG A 351 49.34 -3.33 -7.17
CA ARG A 351 50.48 -3.81 -6.36
C ARG A 351 50.66 -5.33 -6.44
N LEU A 352 49.57 -6.09 -6.58
CA LEU A 352 49.62 -7.55 -6.78
C LEU A 352 50.12 -7.90 -8.19
N ALA A 353 49.66 -7.19 -9.23
CA ALA A 353 50.15 -7.37 -10.60
C ALA A 353 51.64 -7.01 -10.74
N GLU A 354 52.10 -5.96 -10.06
CA GLU A 354 53.51 -5.57 -9.99
C GLU A 354 54.35 -6.60 -9.20
N ARG A 355 53.84 -7.12 -8.06
CA ARG A 355 54.52 -8.18 -7.27
C ARG A 355 54.64 -9.52 -7.97
N LEU A 356 53.70 -9.85 -8.86
CA LEU A 356 53.72 -11.10 -9.64
C LEU A 356 54.57 -11.01 -10.91
N GLY A 357 55.30 -9.90 -11.13
CA GLY A 357 56.14 -9.72 -12.31
C GLY A 357 55.36 -9.52 -13.62
N LEU A 358 54.05 -9.27 -13.54
CA LEU A 358 53.18 -9.10 -14.71
C LEU A 358 53.25 -7.70 -15.33
N ALA A 359 54.00 -6.78 -14.72
CA ALA A 359 54.28 -5.45 -15.24
C ALA A 359 55.57 -5.44 -16.09
N ALA A 360 55.58 -6.20 -17.18
CA ALA A 360 56.57 -6.06 -18.23
C ALA A 360 55.94 -5.36 -19.44
N ARG A 361 56.66 -4.38 -20.00
CA ARG A 361 56.34 -3.67 -21.23
C ARG A 361 56.22 -4.65 -22.40
N SER A 362 55.00 -5.07 -22.67
CA SER A 362 54.56 -5.53 -23.98
C SER A 362 53.21 -4.87 -24.20
N GLN A 363 53.05 -4.07 -25.26
CA GLN A 363 51.70 -3.81 -25.74
C GLN A 363 51.05 -5.19 -25.97
N PRO A 364 49.91 -5.50 -25.35
CA PRO A 364 49.22 -6.73 -25.67
C PRO A 364 48.88 -6.65 -27.17
N GLN A 365 49.46 -7.54 -27.98
CA GLN A 365 48.89 -7.81 -29.28
C GLN A 365 47.46 -8.24 -29.01
N GLU A 366 46.49 -7.42 -29.41
CA GLU A 366 45.10 -7.81 -29.40
C GLU A 366 44.99 -9.14 -30.15
N PRO A 367 44.46 -10.20 -29.52
CA PRO A 367 44.13 -11.39 -30.28
C PRO A 367 43.21 -10.94 -31.41
N VAL A 368 43.62 -11.21 -32.65
CA VAL A 368 42.82 -10.95 -33.85
C VAL A 368 41.63 -11.89 -33.79
N ALA A 369 40.62 -11.49 -33.01
CA ALA A 369 39.32 -12.12 -33.01
C ALA A 369 38.76 -11.91 -34.41
N ALA A 370 38.30 -12.98 -35.07
CA ALA A 370 37.53 -12.85 -36.29
C ALA A 370 36.44 -11.79 -36.05
N PRO A 371 36.33 -10.77 -36.91
CA PRO A 371 35.51 -9.61 -36.61
C PRO A 371 34.07 -10.07 -36.44
N LEU A 372 33.38 -9.60 -35.39
CA LEU A 372 31.98 -9.94 -35.07
C LEU A 372 31.06 -9.83 -36.31
N SER A 373 31.43 -8.97 -37.27
CA SER A 373 30.80 -8.83 -38.57
C SER A 373 30.74 -10.11 -39.42
N SER A 374 31.65 -11.08 -39.26
CA SER A 374 31.56 -12.37 -39.96
C SER A 374 30.56 -13.29 -39.25
N PHE A 375 30.65 -13.41 -37.93
CA PHE A 375 29.72 -14.21 -37.12
C PHE A 375 28.26 -13.74 -37.27
N LEU A 376 28.02 -12.42 -37.30
CA LEU A 376 26.69 -11.86 -37.47
C LEU A 376 26.10 -12.09 -38.88
N LYS A 377 26.93 -12.33 -39.90
CA LYS A 377 26.47 -12.67 -41.25
C LYS A 377 25.95 -14.11 -41.34
N ASP A 378 26.39 -14.98 -40.44
CA ASP A 378 26.09 -16.41 -40.45
C ASP A 378 24.91 -16.78 -39.53
N LEU A 379 24.33 -15.82 -38.80
CA LEU A 379 23.14 -16.05 -37.99
C LEU A 379 21.90 -16.22 -38.89
N PRO A 380 21.01 -17.19 -38.59
CA PRO A 380 19.81 -17.43 -39.38
C PRO A 380 18.94 -16.15 -39.46
N PRO A 381 18.42 -15.78 -40.64
CA PRO A 381 17.85 -14.46 -40.90
C PRO A 381 16.53 -14.17 -40.17
N GLU A 382 15.82 -15.18 -39.66
CA GLU A 382 14.49 -15.00 -39.07
C GLU A 382 14.54 -14.67 -37.57
N GLY A 383 14.20 -13.43 -37.21
CA GLY A 383 13.99 -12.94 -35.84
C GLY A 383 15.25 -12.54 -35.06
N ALA A 384 16.35 -13.29 -35.24
CA ALA A 384 17.68 -13.03 -34.68
C ALA A 384 18.26 -11.68 -35.12
N ASP A 385 18.09 -11.38 -36.40
CA ASP A 385 18.69 -10.25 -37.07
C ASP A 385 18.17 -8.92 -36.50
N HIS A 386 16.91 -8.88 -36.06
CA HIS A 386 16.32 -7.66 -35.51
C HIS A 386 16.80 -7.35 -34.08
N LEU A 387 16.89 -8.37 -33.22
CA LEU A 387 17.34 -8.20 -31.84
C LEU A 387 18.84 -7.94 -31.78
N ALA A 388 19.63 -8.65 -32.60
CA ALA A 388 21.07 -8.41 -32.74
C ALA A 388 21.35 -7.03 -33.34
N LYS A 389 20.72 -6.64 -34.47
CA LYS A 389 20.91 -5.30 -35.07
C LYS A 389 20.49 -4.18 -34.14
N LYS A 390 19.34 -4.32 -33.45
CA LYS A 390 18.92 -3.37 -32.41
C LYS A 390 19.98 -3.34 -31.31
N ALA A 391 20.34 -4.46 -30.68
CA ALA A 391 21.33 -4.50 -29.60
C ALA A 391 22.70 -3.92 -30.00
N ILE A 392 23.23 -4.26 -31.19
CA ILE A 392 24.50 -3.75 -31.73
C ILE A 392 24.45 -2.22 -31.93
N GLY A 393 23.30 -1.71 -32.33
CA GLY A 393 23.09 -0.28 -32.50
C GLY A 393 23.25 0.53 -31.21
N LEU A 394 22.94 -0.07 -30.05
CA LEU A 394 22.76 0.66 -28.77
C LEU A 394 24.06 1.00 -28.07
N TYR A 395 25.03 0.11 -28.17
CA TYR A 395 26.21 0.12 -27.33
C TYR A 395 27.41 0.74 -28.03
N ARG A 396 28.23 1.46 -27.28
CA ARG A 396 29.53 1.96 -27.78
C ARG A 396 30.48 0.81 -28.13
N ALA A 397 30.42 -0.28 -27.36
CA ALA A 397 31.18 -1.50 -27.57
C ALA A 397 30.22 -2.68 -27.78
N PRO A 398 29.69 -2.87 -29.00
CA PRO A 398 28.65 -3.85 -29.27
C PRO A 398 29.10 -5.29 -29.02
N GLU A 399 30.37 -5.64 -29.26
CA GLU A 399 30.86 -7.00 -28.97
C GLU A 399 30.81 -7.30 -27.47
N LYS A 400 31.26 -6.36 -26.63
CA LYS A 400 31.25 -6.52 -25.17
C LYS A 400 29.83 -6.64 -24.63
N ALA A 401 28.91 -5.84 -25.17
CA ALA A 401 27.51 -5.90 -24.78
C ALA A 401 26.84 -7.20 -25.19
N LEU A 402 27.12 -7.70 -26.39
CA LEU A 402 26.59 -8.98 -26.84
C LEU A 402 27.12 -10.13 -25.96
N ARG A 403 28.40 -10.13 -25.62
CA ARG A 403 28.99 -11.12 -24.68
C ARG A 403 28.32 -11.07 -23.31
N SER A 404 28.14 -9.87 -22.75
CA SER A 404 27.47 -9.67 -21.48
C SER A 404 26.00 -10.15 -21.52
N PHE A 405 25.27 -9.83 -22.59
CA PHE A 405 23.89 -10.28 -22.79
C PHE A 405 23.82 -11.80 -22.89
N ALA A 406 24.65 -12.42 -23.72
CA ALA A 406 24.65 -13.86 -23.91
C ALA A 406 24.97 -14.61 -22.61
N ALA A 407 25.94 -14.11 -21.82
CA ALA A 407 26.25 -14.67 -20.51
C ALA A 407 25.06 -14.58 -19.52
N MET A 408 24.37 -13.43 -19.47
CA MET A 408 23.17 -13.31 -18.62
C MET A 408 22.04 -14.20 -19.13
N TYR A 409 21.88 -14.31 -20.44
CA TYR A 409 20.80 -15.07 -21.06
C TYR A 409 20.99 -16.57 -20.83
N GLN A 410 22.21 -17.09 -20.97
CA GLN A 410 22.54 -18.49 -20.70
C GLN A 410 22.17 -18.88 -19.27
N GLU A 411 22.37 -17.99 -18.31
CA GLU A 411 22.06 -18.22 -16.91
C GLU A 411 20.59 -17.95 -16.56
N ASN A 412 20.01 -16.88 -17.11
CA ASN A 412 18.64 -16.46 -16.83
C ASN A 412 18.01 -15.70 -18.03
N PRO A 413 17.40 -16.42 -18.98
CA PRO A 413 16.81 -15.85 -20.19
C PRO A 413 15.84 -14.68 -19.93
N LYS A 414 14.94 -14.89 -18.98
CA LYS A 414 13.90 -13.92 -18.60
C LYS A 414 14.51 -12.64 -18.02
N MET A 415 15.60 -12.76 -17.27
CA MET A 415 16.30 -11.61 -16.69
C MET A 415 17.09 -10.85 -17.74
N ALA A 416 17.79 -11.53 -18.65
CA ALA A 416 18.55 -10.89 -19.73
C ALA A 416 17.65 -10.04 -20.63
N VAL A 417 16.51 -10.61 -21.05
CA VAL A 417 15.48 -9.91 -21.81
C VAL A 417 14.92 -8.70 -21.05
N TRP A 418 14.58 -8.89 -19.76
CA TRP A 418 14.09 -7.79 -18.93
C TRP A 418 15.13 -6.68 -18.78
N ALA A 419 16.39 -7.05 -18.58
CA ALA A 419 17.51 -6.12 -18.46
C ALA A 419 17.73 -5.35 -19.76
N LEU A 420 17.63 -5.99 -20.92
CA LEU A 420 17.82 -5.30 -22.20
C LEU A 420 16.79 -4.18 -22.39
N ASN A 421 15.53 -4.44 -22.04
CA ASN A 421 14.46 -3.43 -22.17
C ASN A 421 14.45 -2.37 -21.07
N ARG A 422 14.79 -2.75 -19.83
CA ARG A 422 14.60 -1.85 -18.66
C ARG A 422 15.89 -1.26 -18.13
N ARG A 423 17.02 -1.90 -18.41
CA ARG A 423 18.36 -1.60 -17.89
C ARG A 423 19.44 -1.94 -18.92
N PRO A 424 19.41 -1.35 -20.12
CA PRO A 424 20.36 -1.69 -21.18
C PRO A 424 21.82 -1.47 -20.73
N LEU A 425 22.09 -0.55 -19.80
CA LEU A 425 23.41 -0.36 -19.15
C LEU A 425 23.99 -1.62 -18.48
N ALA A 426 23.17 -2.64 -18.19
CA ALA A 426 23.65 -3.95 -17.72
C ALA A 426 24.72 -4.50 -18.65
N PHE A 427 24.52 -4.36 -19.97
CA PHE A 427 25.37 -5.00 -20.95
C PHE A 427 26.53 -4.13 -21.43
N GLY A 428 26.46 -2.80 -21.30
CA GLY A 428 27.57 -1.93 -21.68
C GLY A 428 27.20 -0.44 -21.71
N ASP A 429 28.14 0.41 -22.12
CA ASP A 429 27.90 1.84 -22.28
C ASP A 429 27.04 2.12 -23.53
N LEU A 430 26.02 2.96 -23.37
CA LEU A 430 25.13 3.35 -24.46
C LEU A 430 25.76 4.46 -25.31
N LYS A 431 25.41 4.48 -26.60
CA LYS A 431 25.67 5.64 -27.46
C LYS A 431 24.87 6.84 -26.96
N ALA A 432 25.38 8.05 -27.20
CA ALA A 432 24.72 9.28 -26.77
C ALA A 432 23.36 9.44 -27.47
N GLY A 433 22.37 9.99 -26.76
CA GLY A 433 21.02 10.25 -27.30
C GLY A 433 20.15 9.02 -27.49
N TRP A 434 20.45 7.91 -26.82
CA TRP A 434 19.75 6.66 -27.03
C TRP A 434 18.56 6.44 -26.07
N GLU A 435 17.46 5.90 -26.59
CA GLU A 435 16.25 5.55 -25.83
C GLU A 435 16.12 4.02 -25.67
N ALA A 436 15.76 3.54 -24.47
CA ALA A 436 15.61 2.11 -24.20
C ALA A 436 14.74 1.39 -25.26
N PRO A 437 15.10 0.16 -25.67
CA PRO A 437 14.44 -0.47 -26.79
C PRO A 437 13.09 -1.00 -26.29
N ASP A 438 11.98 -0.59 -26.91
CA ASP A 438 10.66 -1.15 -26.58
C ASP A 438 10.45 -2.49 -27.29
N LEU A 439 11.26 -3.49 -26.94
CA LEU A 439 11.10 -4.83 -27.51
C LEU A 439 9.84 -5.47 -26.93
N THR A 440 8.90 -5.80 -27.80
CA THR A 440 7.69 -6.53 -27.45
C THR A 440 8.01 -7.97 -27.05
N ARG A 441 7.15 -8.60 -26.25
CA ARG A 441 7.32 -10.02 -25.85
C ARG A 441 7.45 -10.97 -27.04
N ARG A 442 6.91 -10.61 -28.20
CA ARG A 442 6.98 -11.37 -29.45
C ARG A 442 8.36 -11.26 -30.11
N GLU A 443 8.98 -10.09 -30.08
CA GLU A 443 10.36 -9.88 -30.53
C GLU A 443 11.39 -10.49 -29.56
N LEU A 444 11.00 -10.65 -28.29
CA LEU A 444 11.83 -11.18 -27.20
C LEU A 444 11.76 -12.70 -27.03
N ASN A 445 11.12 -13.42 -27.94
CA ASN A 445 11.10 -14.88 -27.93
C ASN A 445 11.90 -15.36 -29.16
N PRO A 446 13.25 -15.28 -29.14
CA PRO A 446 14.02 -15.67 -30.31
C PRO A 446 13.75 -17.14 -30.63
N ALA A 447 13.80 -17.47 -31.92
CA ALA A 447 13.75 -18.85 -32.34
C ALA A 447 14.83 -19.65 -31.60
N PRO A 448 14.54 -20.84 -31.05
CA PRO A 448 15.52 -21.70 -30.38
C PRO A 448 16.83 -21.88 -31.18
N ALA A 449 16.73 -21.88 -32.51
CA ALA A 449 17.87 -21.95 -33.43
C ALA A 449 18.88 -20.81 -33.27
N TRP A 450 18.43 -19.59 -32.96
CA TRP A 450 19.36 -18.48 -32.71
C TRP A 450 20.22 -18.74 -31.47
N PHE A 451 19.63 -19.33 -30.44
CA PHE A 451 20.35 -19.62 -29.21
C PHE A 451 21.35 -20.74 -29.36
N GLU A 452 21.01 -21.79 -30.10
CA GLU A 452 21.98 -22.84 -30.40
C GLU A 452 23.13 -22.28 -31.25
N ALA A 453 22.87 -21.40 -32.21
CA ALA A 453 23.94 -20.73 -32.97
C ALA A 453 24.83 -19.82 -32.08
N VAL A 454 24.24 -19.03 -31.19
CA VAL A 454 24.99 -18.21 -30.22
C VAL A 454 25.77 -19.10 -29.24
N LYS A 455 25.19 -20.22 -28.80
CA LYS A 455 25.80 -21.19 -27.88
C LYS A 455 26.95 -21.98 -28.53
N GLU A 456 26.84 -22.31 -29.82
CA GLU A 456 27.90 -22.95 -30.62
C GLU A 456 29.07 -21.99 -30.89
N ALA A 457 28.78 -20.70 -31.08
CA ALA A 457 29.81 -19.68 -31.22
C ALA A 457 30.40 -19.23 -29.89
N LEU A 458 29.67 -19.40 -28.78
CA LEU A 458 30.08 -18.95 -27.45
C LEU A 458 31.44 -19.51 -27.00
N PRO A 459 31.82 -20.78 -27.24
CA PRO A 459 33.16 -21.29 -26.93
C PRO A 459 34.29 -20.43 -27.50
N ALA A 460 34.12 -19.82 -28.68
CA ALA A 460 35.08 -18.87 -29.25
C ALA A 460 35.11 -17.51 -28.53
N PHE A 461 34.04 -17.17 -27.79
CA PHE A 461 33.89 -15.92 -27.04
C PHE A 461 34.10 -16.06 -25.52
N ASN A 462 34.00 -17.27 -24.97
CA ASN A 462 33.80 -17.50 -23.53
C ASN A 462 34.98 -18.20 -22.84
N THR A 463 36.10 -18.40 -23.54
CA THR A 463 37.37 -18.68 -22.86
C THR A 463 37.98 -17.38 -22.38
N LEU A 464 37.41 -16.82 -21.29
CA LEU A 464 38.26 -16.02 -20.41
C LEU A 464 39.47 -16.91 -20.08
N SER A 465 40.66 -16.42 -20.39
CA SER A 465 41.91 -17.06 -19.98
C SER A 465 41.87 -17.33 -18.47
N ALA A 466 42.64 -18.32 -18.01
CA ALA A 466 42.73 -18.60 -16.57
C ALA A 466 43.08 -17.33 -15.77
N THR A 467 43.92 -16.47 -16.36
CA THR A 467 44.28 -15.15 -15.84
C THR A 467 43.08 -14.20 -15.75
N GLU A 468 42.27 -14.06 -16.80
CA GLU A 468 41.08 -13.20 -16.77
C GLU A 468 40.03 -13.68 -15.77
N LYS A 469 39.84 -15.00 -15.64
CA LYS A 469 38.96 -15.57 -14.61
C LYS A 469 39.46 -15.23 -13.20
N GLN A 470 40.77 -15.34 -12.97
CA GLN A 470 41.37 -15.00 -11.69
C GLN A 470 41.26 -13.50 -11.39
N ILE A 471 41.47 -12.63 -12.39
CA ILE A 471 41.28 -11.17 -12.26
C ILE A 471 39.83 -10.86 -11.91
N ALA A 472 38.85 -11.46 -12.60
CA ALA A 472 37.43 -11.26 -12.34
C ALA A 472 37.05 -11.70 -10.91
N GLN A 473 37.56 -12.84 -10.44
CA GLN A 473 37.34 -13.31 -9.06
C GLN A 473 37.89 -12.35 -8.01
N VAL A 474 39.12 -11.85 -8.19
CA VAL A 474 39.73 -10.87 -7.28
C VAL A 474 38.92 -9.57 -7.27
N GLN A 475 38.51 -9.08 -8.45
CA GLN A 475 37.69 -7.87 -8.55
C GLN A 475 36.30 -8.03 -7.91
N ALA A 476 35.68 -9.21 -8.03
CA ALA A 476 34.41 -9.51 -7.37
C ALA A 476 34.55 -9.56 -5.84
N ALA A 477 35.66 -10.10 -5.33
CA ALA A 477 35.97 -10.11 -3.91
C ALA A 477 36.18 -8.67 -3.37
N GLU A 478 37.03 -7.87 -4.03
CA GLU A 478 37.27 -6.46 -3.68
C GLU A 478 35.96 -5.64 -3.71
N ALA A 479 35.10 -5.86 -4.71
CA ALA A 479 33.81 -5.17 -4.81
C ALA A 479 32.84 -5.55 -3.68
N THR A 480 32.86 -6.81 -3.26
CA THR A 480 32.06 -7.30 -2.14
C THR A 480 32.52 -6.69 -0.82
N GLU A 481 33.84 -6.64 -0.59
CA GLU A 481 34.44 -5.98 0.57
C GLU A 481 34.12 -4.48 0.58
N GLN A 482 34.29 -3.79 -0.56
CA GLN A 482 33.95 -2.36 -0.68
C GLN A 482 32.46 -2.11 -0.41
N ARG A 483 31.57 -3.00 -0.87
CA ARG A 483 30.14 -2.93 -0.56
C ARG A 483 29.89 -3.09 0.93
N GLN A 484 30.55 -4.04 1.60
CA GLN A 484 30.42 -4.22 3.05
C GLN A 484 30.90 -2.99 3.82
N ASN A 485 32.05 -2.42 3.44
CA ASN A 485 32.59 -1.19 4.05
C ASN A 485 31.66 0.01 3.85
N ASN A 486 31.09 0.18 2.66
CA ASN A 486 30.10 1.22 2.38
C ASN A 486 28.80 1.04 3.17
N LEU A 487 28.37 -0.21 3.37
CA LEU A 487 27.19 -0.53 4.19
C LEU A 487 27.46 -0.24 5.67
N ALA A 488 28.64 -0.59 6.18
CA ALA A 488 29.05 -0.30 7.55
C ALA A 488 29.14 1.21 7.80
N THR A 489 29.77 1.97 6.90
CA THR A 489 29.87 3.44 6.98
C THR A 489 28.49 4.08 7.04
N ARG A 490 27.58 3.68 6.14
CA ARG A 490 26.21 4.20 6.12
C ARG A 490 25.38 3.77 7.34
N ALA A 491 25.65 2.59 7.90
CA ALA A 491 25.01 2.16 9.13
C ALA A 491 25.45 3.05 10.30
N ALA A 492 26.74 3.40 10.38
CA ALA A 492 27.26 4.35 11.36
C ALA A 492 26.65 5.75 11.19
N GLU A 493 26.60 6.29 9.97
CA GLU A 493 25.95 7.58 9.67
C GLU A 493 24.47 7.60 10.11
N ARG A 494 23.75 6.51 9.87
CA ARG A 494 22.34 6.39 10.29
C ARG A 494 22.17 6.31 11.79
N LEU A 495 23.09 5.62 12.48
CA LEU A 495 23.09 5.58 13.94
C LEU A 495 23.32 6.98 14.51
N GLN A 496 24.29 7.73 13.95
CA GLN A 496 24.53 9.12 14.32
C GLN A 496 23.31 10.02 14.10
N LEU A 497 22.63 9.91 12.95
CA LEU A 497 21.42 10.70 12.69
C LEU A 497 20.29 10.38 13.67
N ARG A 498 20.14 9.12 14.08
CA ARG A 498 19.16 8.71 15.09
C ARG A 498 19.52 9.26 16.47
N HIS A 499 20.80 9.22 16.84
CA HIS A 499 21.31 9.81 18.06
C HIS A 499 21.01 11.32 18.10
N ASN A 500 21.38 12.05 17.04
CA ASN A 500 21.11 13.49 16.93
C ASN A 500 19.61 13.81 17.03
N ALA A 501 18.74 13.03 16.37
CA ALA A 501 17.29 13.23 16.43
C ALA A 501 16.72 12.93 17.83
N ALA A 502 17.25 11.92 18.52
CA ALA A 502 16.87 11.58 19.88
C ALA A 502 17.26 12.69 20.87
N SER A 503 18.50 13.18 20.78
CA SER A 503 18.97 14.31 21.58
C SER A 503 18.12 15.55 21.33
N ALA A 504 17.83 15.90 20.08
CA ALA A 504 16.96 17.04 19.76
C ALA A 504 15.55 16.90 20.35
N HIS A 505 14.96 15.71 20.31
CA HIS A 505 13.65 15.46 20.91
C HIS A 505 13.66 15.59 22.44
N LEU A 506 14.71 15.10 23.11
CA LEU A 506 14.87 15.26 24.56
C LEU A 506 15.07 16.72 24.95
N LEU A 507 15.87 17.48 24.21
CA LEU A 507 16.04 18.92 24.42
C LEU A 507 14.71 19.67 24.28
N GLY A 508 13.93 19.39 23.24
CA GLY A 508 12.59 19.98 23.08
C GLY A 508 11.59 19.53 24.14
N LEU A 509 11.78 18.36 24.77
CA LEU A 509 10.98 17.95 25.92
C LEU A 509 11.37 18.73 27.18
N ALA A 510 12.67 18.94 27.42
CA ALA A 510 13.15 19.75 28.54
C ALA A 510 12.61 21.19 28.46
N GLU A 511 12.58 21.78 27.27
CA GLU A 511 12.02 23.10 27.02
C GLU A 511 10.52 23.17 27.35
N ARG A 512 9.71 22.21 26.86
CA ARG A 512 8.28 22.14 27.21
C ARG A 512 8.03 21.98 28.71
N VAL A 513 8.86 21.20 29.41
CA VAL A 513 8.76 21.06 30.88
C VAL A 513 8.97 22.42 31.56
N ARG A 514 9.92 23.23 31.08
CA ARG A 514 10.13 24.60 31.61
C ARG A 514 8.93 25.51 31.32
N GLU A 515 8.38 25.46 30.11
CA GLU A 515 7.28 26.33 29.70
C GLU A 515 5.98 25.98 30.41
N GLU A 516 5.58 24.72 30.37
CA GLU A 516 4.29 24.27 30.92
C GLU A 516 4.30 24.27 32.45
N TRP A 517 5.43 23.93 33.07
CA TRP A 517 5.54 23.76 34.53
C TRP A 517 6.37 24.87 35.19
N GLY A 518 6.60 26.00 34.53
CA GLY A 518 7.47 27.07 35.04
C GLY A 518 7.07 27.67 36.40
N ARG A 519 5.86 27.39 36.90
CA ARG A 519 5.42 27.77 38.26
C ARG A 519 5.76 26.73 39.33
N ASP A 520 6.14 25.51 38.94
CA ASP A 520 6.59 24.46 39.84
C ASP A 520 8.11 24.60 40.10
N PRO A 521 8.55 24.79 41.37
CA PRO A 521 9.97 24.90 41.70
C PRO A 521 10.81 23.67 41.29
N ARG A 522 10.19 22.52 41.01
CA ARG A 522 10.87 21.29 40.58
C ARG A 522 11.11 21.22 39.07
N ALA A 523 10.38 22.01 38.26
CA ALA A 523 10.44 21.93 36.80
C ALA A 523 11.86 22.17 36.25
N ALA A 524 12.61 23.09 36.86
CA ALA A 524 14.00 23.37 36.48
C ALA A 524 14.92 22.14 36.67
N SER A 525 14.74 21.39 37.78
CA SER A 525 15.49 20.16 38.05
C SER A 525 15.15 19.06 37.04
N TYR A 526 13.87 18.87 36.72
CA TYR A 526 13.46 17.87 35.72
C TYR A 526 13.99 18.21 34.32
N ALA A 527 13.90 19.47 33.90
CA ALA A 527 14.45 19.91 32.63
C ALA A 527 15.97 19.66 32.57
N ALA A 528 16.71 20.00 33.62
CA ALA A 528 18.15 19.76 33.70
C ALA A 528 18.51 18.25 33.61
N GLN A 529 17.72 17.38 34.24
CA GLN A 529 17.92 15.92 34.14
C GLN A 529 17.65 15.39 32.72
N ILE A 530 16.65 15.93 32.02
CA ILE A 530 16.36 15.56 30.63
C ILE A 530 17.48 16.02 29.70
N GLU A 531 18.02 17.22 29.90
CA GLU A 531 19.17 17.74 29.13
C GLU A 531 20.45 16.96 29.39
N ALA A 532 20.75 16.64 30.65
CA ALA A 532 21.91 15.82 30.99
C ALA A 532 21.84 14.45 30.30
N ARG A 533 20.64 13.87 30.18
CA ARG A 533 20.42 12.63 29.40
C ARG A 533 20.55 12.86 27.90
N ALA A 534 20.10 13.98 27.36
CA ALA A 534 20.25 14.30 25.94
C ALA A 534 21.72 14.44 25.50
N ILE A 535 22.56 14.97 26.40
CA ILE A 535 24.01 15.16 26.20
C ILE A 535 24.78 13.84 26.43
N GLY A 536 24.37 13.06 27.42
CA GLY A 536 25.05 11.82 27.83
C GLY A 536 24.55 10.54 27.18
N LEU A 537 23.77 10.59 26.09
CA LEU A 537 23.33 9.39 25.37
C LEU A 537 24.55 8.63 24.83
N PRO A 538 24.85 7.41 25.32
CA PRO A 538 25.94 6.62 24.75
C PRO A 538 25.58 6.15 23.34
N ASP A 539 26.59 6.09 22.45
CA ASP A 539 26.45 5.84 21.01
C ASP A 539 25.77 4.50 20.65
N ASP A 540 25.61 3.57 21.59
CA ASP A 540 25.27 2.17 21.34
C ASP A 540 23.98 1.66 21.98
N THR A 541 23.16 2.49 22.62
CA THR A 541 22.02 1.96 23.40
C THR A 541 20.78 1.58 22.56
N PRO A 542 20.36 0.30 22.52
CA PRO A 542 19.16 -0.14 21.81
C PRO A 542 17.84 0.22 22.51
N ASP A 543 17.90 0.90 23.66
CA ASP A 543 16.79 0.97 24.62
C ASP A 543 16.24 2.38 24.87
N LEU A 544 16.49 3.30 23.93
CA LEU A 544 15.99 4.68 23.93
C LEU A 544 14.47 4.76 24.17
N ASN A 545 13.71 3.84 23.57
CA ASN A 545 12.25 3.79 23.74
C ASN A 545 11.83 3.37 25.15
N ARG A 546 12.58 2.47 25.82
CA ARG A 546 12.30 2.14 27.23
C ARG A 546 12.67 3.30 28.15
N MET A 547 13.74 4.02 27.86
CA MET A 547 14.13 5.20 28.63
C MET A 547 13.10 6.33 28.52
N VAL A 548 12.62 6.64 27.31
CA VAL A 548 11.55 7.63 27.10
C VAL A 548 10.23 7.18 27.74
N ALA A 549 9.89 5.89 27.63
CA ALA A 549 8.71 5.34 28.28
C ALA A 549 8.81 5.39 29.82
N ALA A 550 9.97 5.08 30.40
CA ALA A 550 10.22 5.14 31.83
C ALA A 550 10.15 6.59 32.35
N ALA A 551 10.72 7.55 31.62
CA ALA A 551 10.62 8.97 31.96
C ALA A 551 9.16 9.45 31.94
N ARG A 552 8.37 9.08 30.92
CA ARG A 552 6.94 9.41 30.85
C ARG A 552 6.13 8.73 31.96
N ALA A 553 6.46 7.49 32.32
CA ALA A 553 5.81 6.76 33.40
C ALA A 553 6.09 7.40 34.77
N ALA A 554 7.34 7.80 35.03
CA ALA A 554 7.72 8.51 36.25
C ALA A 554 6.96 9.84 36.37
N LEU A 555 6.90 10.63 35.30
CA LEU A 555 6.15 11.90 35.26
C LEU A 555 4.65 11.70 35.52
N ARG A 556 4.04 10.65 34.96
CA ARG A 556 2.63 10.32 35.23
C ARG A 556 2.39 9.94 36.69
N HIS A 557 3.27 9.10 37.25
CA HIS A 557 3.15 8.66 38.63
C HIS A 557 3.30 9.85 39.61
N GLU A 558 4.23 10.77 39.36
CA GLU A 558 4.37 11.97 40.19
C GLU A 558 3.19 12.93 40.05
N ALA A 559 2.64 13.11 38.84
CA ALA A 559 1.41 13.89 38.63
C ALA A 559 0.20 13.26 39.36
N GLU A 560 0.08 11.93 39.32
CA GLU A 560 -0.92 11.19 40.08
C GLU A 560 -0.74 11.39 41.59
N GLN A 561 0.49 11.34 42.10
CA GLN A 561 0.75 11.62 43.53
C GLN A 561 0.43 13.06 43.92
N ALA A 562 0.74 14.04 43.08
CA ALA A 562 0.39 15.45 43.32
C ALA A 562 -1.13 15.66 43.39
N SER A 563 -1.89 14.96 42.54
CA SER A 563 -3.36 15.01 42.53
C SER A 563 -4.02 14.37 43.76
N ARG A 564 -3.31 13.48 44.47
CA ARG A 564 -3.78 12.81 45.69
C ARG A 564 -3.53 13.60 46.96
N THR A 565 -2.93 14.78 46.87
CA THR A 565 -2.74 15.63 48.05
C THR A 565 -4.09 16.09 48.61
N PRO A 566 -4.26 16.12 49.94
CA PRO A 566 -5.52 16.54 50.58
C PRO A 566 -6.03 17.90 50.12
N ASP A 567 -5.12 18.78 49.69
CA ASP A 567 -5.44 20.13 49.23
C ASP A 567 -5.97 20.15 47.80
N ALA A 568 -5.45 19.30 46.91
CA ALA A 568 -6.02 19.10 45.57
C ALA A 568 -7.45 18.52 45.65
N ASN A 569 -7.66 17.56 46.55
CA ASN A 569 -9.00 17.00 46.81
C ASN A 569 -9.97 18.04 47.41
N ARG A 570 -9.50 18.92 48.30
CA ARG A 570 -10.31 20.02 48.85
C ARG A 570 -10.73 21.01 47.76
N ALA A 571 -9.83 21.36 46.84
CA ALA A 571 -10.14 22.26 45.73
C ALA A 571 -11.18 21.67 44.75
N ILE A 572 -11.11 20.37 44.49
CA ILE A 572 -12.09 19.66 43.63
C ILE A 572 -13.46 19.61 44.32
N GLN A 573 -13.51 19.28 45.62
CA GLN A 573 -14.76 19.26 46.39
C GLN A 573 -15.41 20.64 46.49
N ALA A 574 -14.61 21.70 46.65
CA ALA A 574 -15.12 23.08 46.66
C ALA A 574 -15.76 23.48 45.32
N ARG A 575 -15.20 23.04 44.18
CA ARG A 575 -15.81 23.26 42.85
C ARG A 575 -17.10 22.48 42.66
N LEU A 576 -17.12 21.20 43.04
CA LEU A 576 -18.32 20.37 42.95
C LEU A 576 -19.47 20.89 43.84
N ALA A 577 -19.15 21.58 44.94
CA ALA A 577 -20.14 22.24 45.78
C ALA A 577 -20.70 23.53 45.14
N GLN A 578 -19.94 24.24 44.31
CA GLN A 578 -20.38 25.43 43.59
C GLN A 578 -21.26 25.11 42.38
N ASP A 579 -21.05 23.95 41.75
CA ASP A 579 -21.79 23.54 40.55
C ASP A 579 -23.08 22.75 40.84
N ARG A 580 -23.50 22.61 42.10
CA ARG A 580 -24.81 22.01 42.42
C ARG A 580 -25.93 23.00 42.05
N PRO A 581 -26.83 22.65 41.11
CA PRO A 581 -27.95 23.51 40.77
C PRO A 581 -28.87 23.66 41.99
N ASN A 582 -29.37 24.88 42.17
CA ASN A 582 -30.19 25.28 43.30
C ASN A 582 -31.53 24.51 43.23
N ASP A 583 -31.86 23.71 44.25
CA ASP A 583 -33.05 22.83 44.29
C ASP A 583 -34.39 23.58 44.12
N LYS A 584 -34.38 24.91 44.16
CA LYS A 584 -35.56 25.76 43.92
C LYS A 584 -36.02 25.78 42.46
N ASP A 585 -35.19 25.39 41.51
CA ASP A 585 -35.56 25.37 40.08
C ASP A 585 -36.22 24.05 39.64
N ARG A 586 -36.42 23.09 40.55
CA ARG A 586 -37.09 21.80 40.25
C ARG A 586 -38.59 21.78 40.51
N GLU A 587 -39.17 22.79 41.14
CA GLU A 587 -40.61 22.89 41.45
C GLU A 587 -41.36 23.93 40.59
N ARG A 588 -40.79 24.38 39.47
CA ARG A 588 -41.47 25.17 38.43
C ARG A 588 -41.42 24.44 37.11
#